data_AF-A0A239H1F4-F1
#
_entry.id   AF-A0A239H1F4-F1
#
_cell.length_a   1.000
_cell.length_b   1.000
_cell.length_c   1.000
_cell.angle_alpha   90.00
_cell.angle_beta   90.00
_cell.angle_gamma   90.00
#
_symmetry.space_group_name_H-M   'P 1'
#
loop_
_entity.id
_entity.type
_entity.pdbx_description
1 polymer ?
#
loop_
_entity_poly.entity_id
_entity_poly.type
_entity_poly.pdbx_seq_one_letter_code
_entity_poly.pdbx_strand_id
1 'polypeptide(L)'
;MESKVDIESIIFKLNVAMDFNWLYKDPELDLTKLAAHLGVSYSVLSKVIKSYYGLGFRAYINQLRIDKLLEIISSFNTILSIEQSMKISGFKSRVTFFNAFKSRTGMSFTIYWKANNLPKKNELPIFYAVDDQT
;
A
#
# COMPACT_ATOMS: atom_id res chain seq x y z
N MET A 1 32.11 -9.89 6.53
CA MET A 1 31.19 -9.89 7.69
C MET A 1 30.60 -8.49 7.93
N GLU A 2 31.39 -7.42 7.73
CA GLU A 2 30.98 -6.02 7.92
C GLU A 2 29.83 -5.52 7.00
N SER A 3 29.62 -6.11 5.82
CA SER A 3 28.56 -5.65 4.89
C SER A 3 27.14 -6.12 5.23
N LYS A 4 26.98 -7.20 6.01
CA LYS A 4 25.65 -7.76 6.34
C LYS A 4 25.01 -7.01 7.51
N VAL A 5 25.83 -6.62 8.49
CA VAL A 5 25.42 -5.86 9.69
C VAL A 5 24.84 -4.50 9.32
N ASP A 6 25.36 -3.85 8.28
CA ASP A 6 24.85 -2.55 7.81
C ASP A 6 23.46 -2.66 7.15
N ILE A 7 23.22 -3.70 6.34
CA ILE A 7 21.93 -3.93 5.68
C ILE A 7 20.83 -4.18 6.71
N GLU A 8 21.09 -5.05 7.69
CA GLU A 8 20.11 -5.37 8.74
C GLU A 8 19.73 -4.13 9.56
N SER A 9 20.72 -3.28 9.89
CA SER A 9 20.48 -2.00 10.56
C SER A 9 19.62 -1.04 9.73
N ILE A 10 19.89 -0.93 8.42
CA ILE A 10 19.09 -0.08 7.52
C ILE A 10 17.66 -0.60 7.40
N ILE A 11 17.48 -1.92 7.27
CA ILE A 11 16.15 -2.54 7.22
C ILE A 11 15.39 -2.34 8.54
N PHE A 12 16.06 -2.46 9.68
CA PHE A 12 15.45 -2.18 10.97
C PHE A 12 14.95 -0.72 11.04
N LYS A 13 15.80 0.26 10.70
CA LYS A 13 15.39 1.67 10.66
C LYS A 13 14.26 1.93 9.67
N LEU A 14 14.30 1.27 8.50
CA LEU A 14 13.24 1.35 7.49
C LEU A 14 11.90 0.84 8.05
N ASN A 15 11.90 -0.30 8.73
CA ASN A 15 10.68 -0.85 9.33
C ASN A 15 10.17 0.08 10.45
N VAL A 16 11.05 0.64 11.28
CA VAL A 16 10.67 1.65 12.28
C VAL A 16 9.99 2.86 11.62
N ALA A 17 10.61 3.39 10.56
CA ALA A 17 10.07 4.51 9.80
C ALA A 17 8.68 4.22 9.17
N MET A 18 8.44 2.99 8.75
CA MET A 18 7.17 2.60 8.12
C MET A 18 6.08 2.24 9.13
N ASP A 19 6.39 1.39 10.10
CA ASP A 19 5.40 0.80 10.99
C ASP A 19 5.08 1.67 12.19
N PHE A 20 6.05 2.43 12.69
CA PHE A 20 5.90 3.25 13.90
C PHE A 20 5.75 4.74 13.58
N ASN A 21 6.51 5.24 12.60
CA ASN A 21 6.40 6.65 12.19
C ASN A 21 5.37 6.87 11.07
N TRP A 22 4.79 5.79 10.54
CA TRP A 22 3.79 5.80 9.47
C TRP A 22 4.18 6.65 8.26
N LEU A 23 5.47 6.71 7.92
CA LEU A 23 5.94 7.53 6.79
C LEU A 23 5.31 7.10 5.46
N TYR A 24 4.86 5.84 5.33
CA TYR A 24 4.12 5.40 4.15
C TYR A 24 2.86 6.22 3.87
N LYS A 25 2.27 6.87 4.89
CA LYS A 25 1.08 7.72 4.73
C LYS A 25 1.37 9.08 4.10
N ASP A 26 2.62 9.53 4.06
CA ASP A 26 2.98 10.79 3.41
C ASP A 26 2.87 10.64 1.88
N PRO A 27 1.92 11.32 1.21
CA PRO A 27 1.75 11.24 -0.24
C PRO A 27 2.94 11.78 -1.04
N GLU A 28 3.78 12.61 -0.42
CA GLU A 28 4.97 13.20 -1.01
C GLU A 28 6.26 12.49 -0.57
N LEU A 29 6.17 11.33 0.08
CA LEU A 29 7.33 10.52 0.41
C LEU A 29 8.02 10.06 -0.88
N ASP A 30 9.30 10.41 -0.99
CA ASP A 30 10.21 9.90 -2.01
C ASP A 30 11.44 9.24 -1.36
N LEU A 31 12.28 8.62 -2.19
CA LEU A 31 13.46 7.91 -1.72
C LEU A 31 14.50 8.85 -1.10
N THR A 32 14.57 10.10 -1.56
CA THR A 32 15.49 11.11 -1.03
C THR A 32 15.11 11.51 0.39
N LYS A 33 13.83 11.82 0.62
CA LYS A 33 13.29 12.12 1.95
C LYS A 33 13.48 10.95 2.91
N LEU A 34 13.21 9.73 2.44
CA LEU A 34 13.39 8.54 3.27
C LEU A 34 14.86 8.28 3.59
N ALA A 35 15.77 8.44 2.64
CA ALA A 35 17.21 8.27 2.87
C ALA A 35 17.73 9.28 3.92
N ALA A 36 17.31 10.55 3.80
CA ALA A 36 17.63 11.59 4.79
C ALA A 36 17.08 11.22 6.18
N HIS A 37 15.83 10.76 6.28
CA HIS A 37 15.23 10.30 7.55
C HIS A 37 15.99 9.15 8.20
N LEU A 38 16.53 8.23 7.39
CA LEU A 38 17.27 7.05 7.87
C LEU A 38 18.76 7.34 8.14
N GLY A 39 19.25 8.53 7.75
CA GLY A 39 20.66 8.92 7.88
C GLY A 39 21.57 8.15 6.91
N VAL A 40 21.09 7.80 5.72
CA VAL A 40 21.85 7.07 4.69
C VAL A 40 21.79 7.81 3.35
N SER A 41 22.65 7.43 2.39
CA SER A 41 22.58 7.98 1.04
C SER A 41 21.44 7.36 0.23
N TYR A 42 20.94 8.12 -0.74
CA TYR A 42 19.95 7.63 -1.72
C TYR A 42 20.39 6.31 -2.38
N SER A 43 21.65 6.25 -2.83
CA SER A 43 22.20 5.10 -3.53
C SER A 43 22.24 3.85 -2.65
N VAL A 44 22.62 4.02 -1.37
CA VAL A 44 22.63 2.94 -0.39
C VAL A 44 21.21 2.43 -0.17
N LEU A 45 20.26 3.31 0.12
CA LEU A 45 18.88 2.91 0.39
C LEU A 45 18.22 2.25 -0.83
N SER A 46 18.45 2.80 -2.03
CA SER A 46 17.97 2.22 -3.29
C SER A 46 18.47 0.79 -3.47
N LYS A 47 19.77 0.57 -3.26
CA LYS A 47 20.40 -0.75 -3.37
C LYS A 47 19.86 -1.71 -2.32
N VAL A 48 19.72 -1.28 -1.07
CA VAL A 48 19.17 -2.09 0.03
C VAL A 48 17.73 -2.51 -0.25
N ILE A 49 16.86 -1.58 -0.65
CA ILE A 49 15.47 -1.90 -0.98
C ILE A 49 15.42 -2.90 -2.13
N LYS A 50 16.21 -2.67 -3.18
CA LYS A 50 16.25 -3.56 -4.34
C LYS A 50 16.77 -4.95 -4.00
N SER A 51 17.80 -5.06 -3.18
CA SER A 51 18.38 -6.34 -2.79
C SER A 51 17.52 -7.12 -1.80
N TYR A 52 16.87 -6.43 -0.87
CA TYR A 52 16.08 -7.06 0.19
C TYR A 52 14.67 -7.43 -0.27
N TYR A 53 13.99 -6.52 -0.97
CA TYR A 53 12.61 -6.72 -1.43
C TYR A 53 12.51 -7.17 -2.89
N GLY A 54 13.59 -7.09 -3.67
CA GLY A 54 13.55 -7.34 -5.12
C GLY A 54 12.90 -6.22 -5.94
N LEU A 55 12.48 -5.12 -5.28
CA LEU A 55 11.66 -4.06 -5.86
C LEU A 55 12.40 -2.72 -5.96
N GLY A 56 12.00 -1.87 -6.91
CA GLY A 56 12.36 -0.46 -6.85
C GLY A 56 11.53 0.26 -5.78
N PHE A 57 12.01 1.40 -5.27
CA PHE A 57 11.36 2.14 -4.18
C PHE A 57 9.85 2.39 -4.41
N ARG A 58 9.47 2.85 -5.61
CA ARG A 58 8.05 3.12 -5.94
C ARG A 58 7.17 1.88 -5.85
N ALA A 59 7.66 0.73 -6.31
CA ALA A 59 6.93 -0.53 -6.21
C ALA A 59 6.84 -1.00 -4.76
N TYR A 60 7.95 -0.92 -4.03
CA TYR A 60 8.02 -1.23 -2.60
C TYR A 60 6.99 -0.42 -1.79
N ILE A 61 7.04 0.91 -1.86
CA ILE A 61 6.16 1.76 -1.06
C ILE A 61 4.69 1.57 -1.43
N ASN A 62 4.39 1.40 -2.73
CA ASN A 62 3.02 1.16 -3.16
C ASN A 62 2.50 -0.19 -2.67
N GLN A 63 3.30 -1.26 -2.71
CA GLN A 63 2.87 -2.55 -2.15
C GLN A 63 2.63 -2.45 -0.65
N LEU A 64 3.56 -1.84 0.10
CA LEU A 64 3.41 -1.61 1.53
C LEU A 64 2.13 -0.83 1.87
N ARG A 65 1.83 0.24 1.12
CA ARG A 65 0.61 1.03 1.33
C ARG A 65 -0.67 0.21 1.13
N ILE A 66 -0.69 -0.69 0.14
CA ILE A 66 -1.83 -1.59 -0.09
C ILE A 66 -1.93 -2.61 1.04
N ASP A 67 -0.82 -3.17 1.49
CA ASP A 67 -0.81 -4.14 2.60
C ASP A 67 -1.38 -3.51 3.88
N LYS A 68 -0.92 -2.30 4.24
CA LYS A 68 -1.46 -1.56 5.38
C LYS A 68 -2.93 -1.20 5.23
N LEU A 69 -3.39 -0.89 4.02
CA LEU A 69 -4.81 -0.66 3.77
C LEU A 69 -5.65 -1.93 4.03
N LEU A 70 -5.17 -3.08 3.54
CA LEU A 70 -5.86 -4.36 3.74
C LEU A 70 -5.86 -4.79 5.21
N GLU A 71 -4.77 -4.55 5.95
CA GLU A 71 -4.71 -4.73 7.41
C GLU A 71 -5.79 -3.90 8.11
N ILE A 72 -5.98 -2.64 7.73
CA ILE A 72 -7.01 -1.75 8.31
C ILE A 72 -8.42 -2.26 7.97
N ILE A 73 -8.70 -2.55 6.70
CA ILE A 73 -10.02 -3.04 6.25
C ILE A 73 -10.41 -4.31 7.00
N SER A 74 -9.48 -5.26 7.12
CA SER A 74 -9.71 -6.54 7.82
C SER A 74 -9.85 -6.36 9.33
N SER A 75 -9.01 -5.54 9.98
CA SER A 75 -9.02 -5.36 11.43
C SER A 75 -10.29 -4.68 11.94
N PHE A 76 -10.84 -3.73 11.17
CA PHE A 76 -12.05 -3.00 11.58
C PHE A 76 -13.34 -3.55 10.95
N ASN A 77 -13.25 -4.62 10.16
CA ASN A 77 -14.35 -5.16 9.35
C ASN A 77 -15.16 -4.04 8.67
N THR A 78 -14.45 -3.03 8.16
CA THR A 78 -15.02 -1.79 7.68
C THR A 78 -14.75 -1.62 6.21
N ILE A 79 -15.63 -0.89 5.55
CA ILE A 79 -15.48 -0.60 4.15
C ILE A 79 -15.38 0.90 3.97
N LEU A 80 -14.27 1.31 3.36
CA LEU A 80 -13.94 2.70 3.10
C LEU A 80 -14.32 3.06 1.67
N SER A 81 -14.67 4.32 1.43
CA SER A 81 -14.76 4.84 0.07
C SER A 81 -13.37 4.78 -0.61
N ILE A 82 -13.35 4.93 -1.94
CA ILE A 82 -12.10 5.01 -2.69
C ILE A 82 -11.24 6.18 -2.17
N GLU A 83 -11.84 7.35 -1.95
CA GLU A 83 -11.18 8.56 -1.46
C GLU A 83 -10.60 8.36 -0.06
N GLN A 84 -11.37 7.74 0.85
CA GLN A 84 -10.92 7.44 2.19
C GLN A 84 -9.75 6.45 2.15
N SER A 85 -9.88 5.38 1.37
CA SER A 85 -8.84 4.35 1.20
C SER A 85 -7.54 4.96 0.71
N MET A 86 -7.60 5.78 -0.35
CA MET A 86 -6.43 6.49 -0.88
C MET A 86 -5.80 7.42 0.14
N LYS A 87 -6.63 8.21 0.86
CA LYS A 87 -6.16 9.17 1.85
C LYS A 87 -5.42 8.50 2.99
N ILE A 88 -5.98 7.43 3.58
CA ILE A 88 -5.37 6.77 4.73
C ILE A 88 -4.12 5.95 4.38
N SER A 89 -4.01 5.52 3.12
CA SER A 89 -2.88 4.74 2.61
C SER A 89 -1.82 5.59 1.90
N GLY A 90 -1.99 6.93 1.86
CA GLY A 90 -0.96 7.84 1.34
C GLY A 90 -0.86 7.91 -0.18
N PHE A 91 -1.92 7.58 -0.92
CA PHE A 91 -1.94 7.74 -2.38
C PHE A 91 -2.50 9.10 -2.80
N LYS A 92 -1.74 9.83 -3.62
CA LYS A 92 -2.20 11.08 -4.24
C LYS A 92 -2.98 10.92 -5.54
N SER A 93 -2.86 9.77 -6.21
CA SER A 93 -3.44 9.53 -7.52
C SER A 93 -4.27 8.26 -7.55
N ARG A 94 -5.50 8.36 -8.07
CA ARG A 94 -6.40 7.22 -8.30
C ARG A 94 -5.73 6.18 -9.20
N VAL A 95 -5.08 6.61 -10.29
CA VAL A 95 -4.42 5.70 -11.25
C VAL A 95 -3.33 4.89 -10.54
N THR A 96 -2.47 5.56 -9.75
CA THR A 96 -1.42 4.87 -8.99
C THR A 96 -1.99 3.90 -7.98
N PHE A 97 -3.06 4.30 -7.26
CA PHE A 97 -3.74 3.46 -6.30
C PHE A 97 -4.33 2.20 -6.94
N PHE A 98 -5.13 2.33 -8.00
CA PHE A 98 -5.75 1.18 -8.68
C PHE A 98 -4.71 0.23 -9.27
N ASN A 99 -3.65 0.76 -9.89
CA ASN A 99 -2.56 -0.06 -10.44
C ASN A 99 -1.79 -0.79 -9.34
N ALA A 100 -1.49 -0.12 -8.23
CA ALA A 100 -0.84 -0.74 -7.07
C ALA A 100 -1.72 -1.82 -6.45
N PHE A 101 -3.01 -1.53 -6.24
CA PHE A 101 -3.96 -2.48 -5.66
C PHE A 101 -4.07 -3.74 -6.54
N LYS A 102 -4.25 -3.57 -7.85
CA LYS A 102 -4.32 -4.69 -8.79
C LYS A 102 -3.00 -5.46 -8.87
N SER A 103 -1.87 -4.77 -8.90
CA SER A 103 -0.55 -5.43 -8.90
C SER A 103 -0.31 -6.24 -7.64
N ARG A 104 -0.82 -5.79 -6.49
CA ARG A 104 -0.61 -6.46 -5.20
C ARG A 104 -1.60 -7.60 -4.95
N THR A 105 -2.86 -7.42 -5.32
CA THR A 105 -3.95 -8.35 -4.99
C THR A 105 -4.40 -9.23 -6.16
N GLY A 106 -3.99 -8.92 -7.39
CA GLY A 106 -4.47 -9.57 -8.60
C GLY A 106 -5.86 -9.09 -9.07
N MET A 107 -6.58 -8.30 -8.26
CA MET A 107 -7.93 -7.81 -8.58
C MET A 107 -8.02 -6.28 -8.52
N SER A 108 -8.96 -5.66 -9.25
CA SER A 108 -9.16 -4.22 -9.10
C SER A 108 -9.80 -3.90 -7.75
N PHE A 109 -9.47 -2.73 -7.18
CA PHE A 109 -10.09 -2.28 -5.95
C PHE A 109 -11.62 -2.17 -6.07
N THR A 110 -12.16 -1.82 -7.24
CA THR A 110 -13.61 -1.75 -7.45
C THR A 110 -14.29 -3.12 -7.34
N ILE A 111 -13.66 -4.18 -7.86
CA ILE A 111 -14.18 -5.55 -7.73
C ILE A 111 -14.06 -5.99 -6.26
N TYR A 112 -12.91 -5.73 -5.62
CA TYR A 112 -12.71 -6.04 -4.20
C TYR A 112 -13.77 -5.35 -3.33
N TRP A 113 -13.98 -4.05 -3.56
CA TRP A 113 -14.95 -3.24 -2.85
C TRP A 113 -16.36 -3.76 -3.07
N LYS A 114 -16.79 -4.03 -4.31
CA LYS A 114 -18.11 -4.61 -4.58
C LYS A 114 -18.30 -5.95 -3.87
N ALA A 115 -17.34 -6.87 -3.96
CA ALA A 115 -17.44 -8.19 -3.31
C ALA A 115 -17.60 -8.10 -1.78
N ASN A 116 -17.04 -7.07 -1.15
CA ASN A 116 -17.14 -6.87 0.30
C ASN A 116 -18.33 -5.99 0.72
N ASN A 117 -18.89 -5.13 -0.16
CA ASN A 117 -20.07 -4.28 0.12
C ASN A 117 -21.39 -4.85 -0.37
N LEU A 118 -21.38 -5.86 -1.23
CA LEU A 118 -22.63 -6.44 -1.70
C LEU A 118 -23.33 -7.10 -0.50
N PRO A 119 -24.63 -6.81 -0.27
CA PRO A 119 -25.44 -7.58 0.66
C PRO A 119 -25.25 -9.06 0.32
N LYS A 120 -25.07 -9.91 1.34
CA LYS A 120 -25.01 -11.36 1.11
C LYS A 120 -26.28 -11.75 0.34
N LYS A 121 -26.22 -12.78 -0.51
CA LYS A 121 -27.33 -13.17 -1.43
C LYS A 121 -28.71 -13.32 -0.75
N ASN A 122 -28.76 -13.47 0.56
CA ASN A 122 -29.98 -13.53 1.38
C ASN A 122 -30.48 -12.16 1.88
N GLU A 123 -29.86 -11.05 1.48
CA GLU A 123 -30.12 -9.67 1.95
C GLU A 123 -30.24 -8.68 0.77
N LEU A 124 -30.21 -9.14 -0.49
CA LEU A 124 -30.33 -8.25 -1.64
C LEU A 124 -31.78 -7.78 -1.82
N PRO A 125 -32.07 -6.47 -1.80
CA PRO A 125 -33.34 -5.94 -2.28
C PRO A 125 -33.45 -6.19 -3.79
N ILE A 126 -34.66 -6.54 -4.24
CA ILE A 126 -35.02 -6.95 -5.62
C ILE A 126 -34.54 -5.95 -6.70
N PHE A 127 -34.23 -4.70 -6.32
CA PHE A 127 -33.88 -3.61 -7.22
C PHE A 127 -32.46 -3.63 -7.83
N TYR A 128 -31.53 -4.48 -7.36
CA TYR A 128 -30.14 -4.54 -7.88
C TYR A 128 -29.93 -5.52 -9.05
N ALA A 129 -30.98 -6.15 -9.57
CA ALA A 129 -30.87 -7.21 -10.58
C ALA A 129 -30.94 -6.73 -12.04
N VAL A 130 -30.99 -5.41 -12.31
CA VAL A 130 -31.17 -4.89 -13.67
C VAL A 130 -30.25 -3.70 -13.89
N ASP A 131 -29.10 -3.94 -14.52
CA ASP A 131 -28.49 -3.08 -15.54
C ASP A 131 -27.05 -3.54 -15.79
N ASP A 132 -26.92 -4.52 -16.69
CA ASP A 132 -25.67 -4.77 -17.41
C ASP A 132 -26.02 -5.17 -18.85
N GLN A 133 -26.62 -4.22 -19.58
CA GLN A 133 -26.60 -4.15 -21.04
C GLN A 133 -26.74 -2.69 -21.49
N THR A 134 -25.61 -2.05 -21.78
CA THR A 134 -25.34 -1.26 -23.00
C THR A 134 -23.89 -0.77 -23.00
#